data_AF-A0A2M9PGX6-F1
#
_entry.id   AF-A0A2M9PGX6-F1
#
_cell.length_a   1.000
_cell.length_b   1.000
_cell.length_c   1.000
_cell.angle_alpha   90.00
_cell.angle_beta   90.00
_cell.angle_gamma   90.00
#
_symmetry.space_group_name_H-M   'P 1'
#
loop_
_entity.id
_entity.type
_entity.pdbx_description
1 polymer ?
#
loop_
_entity_poly.entity_id
_entity_poly.type
_entity_poly.pdbx_seq_one_letter_code
_entity_poly.pdbx_strand_id
1 'polypeptide(L)'
;MYVYAFPPVAVVGHEWGVVDPVSRGEELFTGEIIEFAAGRRRRVVSLVVEGAADNNGGYMRALERLLRGGLHAVRLYSTPANHLEDVGVIPLPGAAEMVWTADDAEMVWNAGGTEMVWVHGAYVAPAGGPLLASPRDWHGMGKADATNLPPSREVAPPGQFVTVYSGGGLVSETRMLIQPIKSDEAGAALVVTETPFPAGGSLQIGTRETGIFKPESMPRWQRGLEDRGFQVTWSFREIFADEVRQELVEVNPWGTTWG
;
A
#
# COMPACT_ATOMS: atom_id res chain seq x y z
N MET A 1 8.97 -6.10 -19.02
CA MET A 1 9.34 -6.63 -17.70
C MET A 1 8.09 -7.16 -16.98
N TYR A 2 8.10 -8.42 -16.54
CA TYR A 2 6.99 -8.96 -15.74
C TYR A 2 7.05 -8.53 -14.27
N VAL A 3 5.88 -8.17 -13.74
CA VAL A 3 5.64 -7.92 -12.32
C VAL A 3 4.76 -9.06 -11.81
N TYR A 4 5.35 -9.92 -10.99
CA TYR A 4 4.62 -11.02 -10.39
C TYR A 4 3.88 -10.55 -9.15
N ALA A 5 2.70 -11.07 -8.92
CA ALA A 5 2.03 -10.86 -7.66
C ALA A 5 2.75 -11.63 -6.53
N PHE A 6 2.72 -11.15 -5.28
CA PHE A 6 3.32 -11.87 -4.15
C PHE A 6 2.55 -13.18 -3.90
N PRO A 7 3.23 -14.31 -3.61
CA PRO A 7 2.53 -15.56 -3.41
C PRO A 7 1.66 -15.55 -2.13
N PRO A 8 0.62 -16.38 -2.06
CA PRO A 8 -0.26 -16.49 -0.89
C PRO A 8 0.44 -17.26 0.23
N VAL A 9 1.37 -16.60 0.93
CA VAL A 9 2.16 -17.20 2.01
C VAL A 9 1.92 -16.49 3.33
N ALA A 10 2.09 -17.20 4.44
CA ALA A 10 2.00 -16.62 5.77
C ALA A 10 3.23 -15.73 6.05
N VAL A 11 2.98 -14.42 6.10
CA VAL A 11 3.96 -13.42 6.53
C VAL A 11 3.82 -13.23 8.04
N VAL A 12 4.87 -13.58 8.79
CA VAL A 12 4.89 -13.53 10.26
C VAL A 12 5.43 -12.19 10.78
N GLY A 13 6.17 -11.48 9.93
CA GLY A 13 6.71 -10.17 10.24
C GLY A 13 6.87 -9.35 8.97
N HIS A 14 6.66 -8.06 9.08
CA HIS A 14 6.86 -7.13 7.97
C HIS A 14 7.42 -5.82 8.52
N GLU A 15 8.25 -5.19 7.71
CA GLU A 15 8.78 -3.87 7.96
C GLU A 15 8.68 -3.08 6.65
N TRP A 16 8.02 -1.94 6.72
CA TRP A 16 7.91 -0.99 5.62
C TRP A 16 8.70 0.25 6.00
N GLY A 17 9.88 0.35 5.43
CA GLY A 17 10.78 1.49 5.61
C GLY A 17 10.79 2.39 4.39
N VAL A 18 11.33 3.58 4.60
CA VAL A 18 11.66 4.52 3.54
C VAL A 18 13.15 4.80 3.63
N VAL A 19 13.84 4.70 2.51
CA VAL A 19 15.23 5.13 2.38
C VAL A 19 15.27 6.37 1.50
N ASP A 20 15.66 7.48 2.12
CA ASP A 20 16.11 8.68 1.44
C ASP A 20 17.60 8.54 1.17
N PRO A 21 18.05 8.43 -0.09
CA PRO A 21 19.47 8.36 -0.40
C PRO A 21 20.11 9.74 -0.16
N VAL A 22 20.48 10.00 1.09
CA VAL A 22 21.19 11.21 1.50
C VAL A 22 22.69 10.93 1.43
N SER A 23 23.41 11.77 0.67
CA SER A 23 24.86 11.81 0.73
C SER A 23 25.28 12.91 1.70
N ARG A 24 26.17 12.55 2.62
CA ARG A 24 26.70 13.46 3.63
C ARG A 24 28.11 13.86 3.23
N GLY A 25 28.30 15.14 2.95
CA GLY A 25 29.61 15.78 2.80
C GLY A 25 29.93 16.61 4.04
N GLU A 26 31.21 16.87 4.26
CA GLU A 26 31.68 17.84 5.24
C GLU A 26 32.45 18.92 4.47
N GLU A 27 32.04 20.17 4.65
CA GLU A 27 32.66 21.29 3.95
C GLU A 27 34.04 21.58 4.56
N LEU A 28 35.07 21.57 3.73
CA LEU A 28 36.47 21.50 4.17
C LEU A 28 36.96 22.73 4.96
N PHE A 29 36.27 23.87 4.84
CA PHE A 29 36.68 25.15 5.43
C PHE A 29 35.84 25.58 6.64
N THR A 30 34.57 25.19 6.68
CA THR A 30 33.61 25.55 7.73
C THR A 30 33.35 24.38 8.69
N GLY A 31 33.67 23.14 8.28
CA GLY A 31 33.27 21.92 9.00
C GLY A 31 31.76 21.68 8.98
N GLU A 32 31.01 22.45 8.16
CA GLU A 32 29.56 22.32 8.09
C GLU A 32 29.20 21.01 7.38
N ILE A 33 28.28 20.27 7.98
CA ILE A 33 27.77 19.03 7.41
C ILE A 33 26.76 19.42 6.33
N ILE A 34 27.09 19.12 5.08
CA ILE A 34 26.19 19.32 3.94
C ILE A 34 25.57 17.97 3.61
N GLU A 35 24.26 17.86 3.83
CA GLU A 35 23.47 16.71 3.41
C GLU A 35 22.71 17.05 2.14
N PHE A 36 22.88 16.24 1.11
CA PHE A 36 22.15 16.39 -0.15
C PHE A 36 21.46 15.09 -0.55
N ALA A 37 20.22 15.20 -1.00
CA ALA A 37 19.49 14.07 -1.55
C ALA A 37 20.11 13.68 -2.89
N ALA A 38 20.82 12.55 -2.90
CA ALA A 38 21.54 12.04 -4.07
C ALA A 38 20.66 11.19 -5.00
N GLY A 39 19.39 10.98 -4.66
CA GLY A 39 18.45 10.22 -5.47
C GLY A 39 17.01 10.34 -5.00
N ARG A 40 16.12 9.70 -5.74
CA ARG A 40 14.69 9.63 -5.39
C ARG A 40 14.50 8.78 -4.13
N ARG A 41 13.68 9.28 -3.21
CA ARG A 41 13.14 8.53 -2.05
C ARG A 41 12.55 7.20 -2.50
N ARG A 42 12.87 6.09 -1.82
CA ARG A 42 12.37 4.75 -2.16
C ARG A 42 11.85 4.05 -0.93
N ARG A 43 10.81 3.23 -1.11
CA ARG A 43 10.41 2.28 -0.07
C ARG A 43 11.31 1.05 -0.08
N VAL A 44 11.60 0.55 1.12
CA VAL A 44 12.31 -0.71 1.35
C VAL A 44 11.42 -1.57 2.23
N VAL A 45 11.20 -2.81 1.81
CA VAL A 45 10.29 -3.73 2.49
C VAL A 45 11.06 -4.97 2.90
N SER A 46 10.99 -5.31 4.19
CA SER A 46 11.48 -6.58 4.71
C SER A 46 10.31 -7.44 5.15
N LEU A 47 10.21 -8.66 4.62
CA LEU A 47 9.15 -9.62 4.97
C LEU A 47 9.78 -10.87 5.57
N VAL A 48 9.25 -11.31 6.71
CA VAL A 48 9.60 -12.59 7.33
C VAL A 48 8.49 -13.59 7.01
N VAL A 49 8.84 -14.61 6.23
CA VAL A 49 7.92 -15.66 5.80
C VAL A 49 8.21 -16.95 6.57
N GLU A 50 7.17 -17.57 7.11
CA GLU A 50 7.27 -18.92 7.66
C GLU A 50 7.24 -19.94 6.53
N GLY A 51 8.31 -20.69 6.35
CA GLY A 51 8.44 -21.60 5.21
C GLY A 51 7.81 -22.97 5.40
N ALA A 52 7.49 -23.36 6.63
CA ALA A 52 7.03 -24.71 6.96
C ALA A 52 5.50 -24.88 6.92
N ALA A 53 4.75 -23.81 7.14
CA ALA A 53 3.29 -23.80 7.03
C ALA A 53 2.83 -23.84 5.56
N ASP A 54 1.72 -24.52 5.29
CA ASP A 54 0.88 -24.43 4.08
C ASP A 54 1.61 -24.25 2.72
N ASN A 55 2.62 -25.08 2.47
CA ASN A 55 3.45 -25.05 1.26
C ASN A 55 4.15 -23.70 0.97
N ASN A 56 4.23 -22.80 1.96
CA ASN A 56 4.83 -21.47 1.83
C ASN A 56 6.25 -21.53 1.27
N GLY A 57 7.06 -22.48 1.75
CA GLY A 57 8.41 -22.69 1.23
C GLY A 57 8.44 -23.08 -0.26
N GLY A 58 7.45 -23.83 -0.75
CA GLY A 58 7.31 -24.16 -2.16
C GLY A 58 6.99 -22.93 -3.01
N TYR A 59 6.01 -22.13 -2.58
CA TYR A 59 5.65 -20.88 -3.24
C TYR A 59 6.81 -19.89 -3.31
N MET A 60 7.52 -19.70 -2.20
CA MET A 60 8.65 -18.78 -2.18
C MET A 60 9.85 -19.28 -3.00
N ARG A 61 10.04 -20.60 -3.13
CA ARG A 61 11.03 -21.17 -4.06
C ARG A 61 10.63 -21.00 -5.51
N ALA A 62 9.35 -21.10 -5.83
CA ALA A 62 8.84 -20.78 -7.16
C ALA A 62 9.06 -19.29 -7.47
N LEU A 63 8.74 -18.40 -6.53
CA LEU A 63 9.00 -16.97 -6.65
C LEU A 63 10.49 -16.67 -6.86
N GLU A 64 11.37 -17.29 -6.09
CA GLU A 64 12.83 -17.17 -6.25
C GLU A 64 13.27 -17.52 -7.69
N ARG A 65 12.70 -18.58 -8.27
CA ARG A 65 13.00 -18.99 -9.66
C ARG A 65 12.45 -18.00 -10.68
N LEU A 66 11.26 -17.45 -10.47
CA LEU A 66 10.66 -16.43 -11.35
C LEU A 66 11.44 -15.12 -11.33
N LEU A 67 12.02 -14.75 -10.18
CA LEU A 67 12.81 -13.53 -10.02
C LEU A 67 14.30 -13.74 -10.32
N ARG A 68 14.74 -14.99 -10.52
CA ARG A 68 16.13 -15.32 -10.79
C ARG A 68 16.61 -14.61 -12.06
N GLY A 69 17.78 -14.00 -11.98
CA GLY A 69 18.34 -13.18 -13.06
C GLY A 69 17.99 -11.69 -12.96
N GLY A 70 17.18 -11.26 -11.98
CA GLY A 70 16.96 -9.84 -11.65
C GLY A 70 16.18 -9.03 -12.68
N LEU A 71 15.60 -9.71 -13.69
CA LEU A 71 14.82 -9.10 -14.76
C LEU A 71 13.39 -8.75 -14.34
N HIS A 72 12.85 -9.45 -13.34
CA HIS A 72 11.45 -9.35 -12.92
C HIS A 72 11.31 -8.69 -11.54
N ALA A 73 10.09 -8.25 -11.22
CA ALA A 73 9.75 -7.62 -9.95
C ALA A 73 8.51 -8.26 -9.35
N VAL A 74 8.19 -7.84 -8.12
CA VAL A 74 7.02 -8.30 -7.37
C VAL A 74 6.17 -7.10 -6.95
N ARG A 75 4.85 -7.24 -7.02
CA ARG A 75 3.92 -6.30 -6.40
C ARG A 75 3.71 -6.66 -4.93
N LEU A 76 3.96 -5.71 -4.04
CA LEU A 76 3.72 -5.85 -2.60
C LEU A 76 2.65 -4.86 -2.14
N TYR A 77 1.98 -5.20 -1.04
CA TYR A 77 0.96 -4.39 -0.39
C TYR A 77 1.33 -4.19 1.07
N SER A 78 1.27 -2.94 1.54
CA SER A 78 1.59 -2.63 2.94
C SER A 78 0.47 -3.07 3.86
N THR A 79 0.86 -3.46 5.06
CA THR A 79 -0.04 -3.62 6.20
C THR A 79 0.06 -2.36 7.05
N PRO A 80 -1.06 -1.85 7.59
CA PRO A 80 -1.02 -0.74 8.54
C PRO A 80 -0.13 -1.09 9.75
N ALA A 81 0.59 -0.10 10.28
CA ALA A 81 1.47 -0.32 11.44
C ALA A 81 0.70 -0.95 12.62
N ASN A 82 -0.54 -0.52 12.85
CA ASN A 82 -1.39 -0.98 13.95
C ASN A 82 -2.43 -2.04 13.51
N HIS A 83 -2.10 -2.89 12.52
CA HIS A 83 -3.02 -3.88 11.96
C HIS A 83 -3.68 -4.85 12.98
N LEU A 84 -3.09 -5.03 14.17
CA LEU A 84 -3.67 -5.85 15.26
C LEU A 84 -4.62 -5.08 16.17
N GLU A 85 -4.55 -3.75 16.20
CA GLU A 85 -5.44 -2.88 17.00
C GLU A 85 -6.65 -2.38 16.19
N ASP A 86 -6.64 -2.57 14.87
CA ASP A 86 -7.73 -2.27 13.92
C ASP A 86 -8.99 -3.14 14.13
N VAL A 87 -9.01 -4.07 15.10
CA VAL A 87 -10.15 -4.96 15.42
C VAL A 87 -11.39 -4.18 15.92
N GLY A 88 -11.27 -2.86 16.16
CA GLY A 88 -12.39 -1.99 16.57
C GLY A 88 -12.77 -0.88 15.57
N VAL A 89 -11.97 -0.61 14.54
CA VAL A 89 -12.27 0.42 13.53
C VAL A 89 -13.12 -0.24 12.47
N ILE A 90 -14.45 -0.11 12.59
CA ILE A 90 -15.37 -0.51 11.51
C ILE A 90 -14.85 0.17 10.23
N PRO A 91 -14.43 -0.60 9.21
CA PRO A 91 -14.01 -0.02 7.95
C PRO A 91 -15.11 0.92 7.52
N LEU A 92 -14.79 2.20 7.32
CA LEU A 92 -15.71 3.06 6.62
C LEU A 92 -16.07 2.34 5.32
N PRO A 93 -17.34 2.34 4.89
CA PRO A 93 -17.74 1.70 3.65
C PRO A 93 -17.00 2.36 2.49
N GLY A 94 -15.79 1.87 2.21
CA GLY A 94 -15.06 2.07 0.98
C GLY A 94 -15.59 1.08 -0.04
N ALA A 95 -15.38 1.37 -1.32
CA ALA A 95 -15.71 0.44 -2.39
C ALA A 95 -15.06 -0.92 -2.12
N ALA A 96 -15.87 -1.94 -1.81
CA ALA A 96 -15.42 -3.31 -1.88
C ALA A 96 -15.33 -3.67 -3.36
N GLU A 97 -14.15 -4.12 -3.81
CA GLU A 97 -14.01 -4.66 -5.16
C GLU A 97 -14.88 -5.91 -5.27
N MET A 98 -15.89 -5.84 -6.13
CA MET A 98 -16.78 -6.97 -6.39
C MET A 98 -16.20 -7.75 -7.57
N VAL A 99 -15.52 -8.84 -7.26
CA VAL A 99 -14.99 -9.77 -8.28
C VAL A 99 -16.09 -10.76 -8.65
N TRP A 100 -16.48 -10.76 -9.92
CA TRP A 100 -17.42 -11.74 -10.47
C TRP A 100 -16.63 -12.86 -11.16
N THR A 101 -16.89 -14.10 -10.77
CA THR A 101 -16.44 -15.27 -11.53
C THR A 101 -17.55 -15.71 -12.47
N ALA A 102 -17.20 -16.11 -13.69
CA ALA A 102 -18.12 -16.66 -14.66
C ALA A 102 -18.45 -18.13 -14.30
N ASP A 103 -19.12 -18.35 -13.17
CA ASP A 103 -19.76 -19.63 -12.85
C ASP A 103 -21.26 -19.59 -13.21
N ASP A 104 -21.91 -20.75 -13.17
CA ASP A 104 -23.29 -21.01 -13.63
C ASP A 104 -24.39 -20.27 -12.82
N ALA A 105 -24.02 -19.38 -11.88
CA ALA A 105 -24.97 -18.65 -11.04
C ALA A 105 -25.45 -17.37 -11.75
N GLU A 106 -26.72 -17.38 -12.17
CA GLU A 106 -27.37 -16.22 -12.77
C GLU A 106 -27.55 -15.09 -11.73
N MET A 107 -27.08 -13.89 -12.07
CA MET A 107 -27.29 -12.69 -11.25
C MET A 107 -28.74 -12.21 -11.42
N VAL A 108 -29.58 -12.47 -10.42
CA VAL A 108 -30.98 -12.03 -10.41
C VAL A 108 -31.11 -10.63 -9.81
N TRP A 109 -31.56 -9.69 -10.63
CA TRP A 109 -31.85 -8.32 -10.19
C TRP A 109 -33.30 -8.21 -9.72
N ASN A 110 -33.49 -7.81 -8.47
CA ASN A 110 -34.81 -7.51 -7.94
C ASN A 110 -35.11 -6.01 -8.12
N ALA A 111 -36.24 -5.68 -8.74
CA ALA A 111 -36.72 -4.30 -8.83
C ALA A 111 -37.08 -3.75 -7.43
N GLY A 112 -36.77 -2.48 -7.16
CA GLY A 112 -37.13 -1.78 -5.92
C GLY A 112 -35.96 -1.38 -5.01
N GLY A 113 -34.71 -1.64 -5.40
CA GLY A 113 -33.50 -1.21 -4.70
C GLY A 113 -32.98 0.17 -5.13
N THR A 114 -31.96 0.67 -4.43
CA THR A 114 -31.19 1.87 -4.79
C THR A 114 -30.47 1.66 -6.13
N GLU A 115 -30.42 2.70 -6.97
CA GLU A 115 -29.70 2.68 -8.25
C GLU A 115 -28.22 2.28 -8.03
N MET A 116 -27.80 1.20 -8.71
CA MET A 116 -26.39 0.80 -8.75
C MET A 116 -25.76 1.32 -10.04
N VAL A 117 -24.78 2.22 -9.90
CA VAL A 117 -24.02 2.77 -11.02
C VAL A 117 -22.74 1.97 -11.19
N TRP A 118 -22.59 1.36 -12.37
CA TRP A 118 -21.35 0.68 -12.75
C TRP A 118 -20.41 1.67 -13.42
N VAL A 119 -19.20 1.80 -12.88
CA VAL A 119 -18.20 2.72 -13.42
C VAL A 119 -16.94 1.92 -13.75
N HIS A 120 -16.53 2.00 -15.00
CA HIS A 120 -15.30 1.35 -15.46
C HIS A 120 -14.12 2.32 -15.29
N GLY A 121 -13.12 1.92 -14.50
CA GLY A 121 -11.82 2.60 -14.44
C GLY A 121 -11.77 3.91 -13.64
N ALA A 122 -12.80 4.25 -12.86
CA ALA A 122 -12.76 5.40 -11.96
C ALA A 122 -13.40 5.06 -10.60
N TYR A 123 -12.74 5.46 -9.52
CA TYR A 123 -13.35 5.40 -8.19
C TYR A 123 -14.44 6.46 -8.09
N VAL A 124 -15.68 6.01 -7.85
CA VAL A 124 -16.78 6.90 -7.49
C VAL A 124 -16.99 6.80 -5.99
N ALA A 125 -16.67 7.89 -5.29
CA ALA A 125 -16.95 7.97 -3.88
C ALA A 125 -18.46 7.84 -3.64
N PRO A 126 -18.86 7.14 -2.57
CA PRO A 126 -20.26 7.12 -2.18
C PRO A 126 -20.78 8.55 -2.02
N ALA A 127 -22.01 8.80 -2.42
CA ALA A 127 -22.64 10.11 -2.27
C ALA A 127 -22.63 10.52 -0.79
N GLY A 128 -22.05 11.68 -0.47
CA GLY A 128 -21.85 12.11 0.92
C GLY A 128 -20.73 11.37 1.66
N GLY A 129 -19.85 10.66 0.95
CA GLY A 129 -18.66 10.03 1.52
C GLY A 129 -17.58 11.04 1.92
N PRO A 130 -16.50 10.58 2.60
CA PRO A 130 -15.43 11.43 3.07
C PRO A 130 -14.76 12.23 1.94
N LEU A 131 -14.54 13.52 2.16
CA LEU A 131 -13.89 14.41 1.22
C LEU A 131 -12.68 15.06 1.88
N LEU A 132 -11.63 15.25 1.08
CA LEU A 132 -10.44 16.01 1.46
C LEU A 132 -10.41 17.33 0.70
N ALA A 133 -10.35 18.44 1.43
CA ALA A 133 -10.12 19.76 0.86
C ALA A 133 -8.73 19.86 0.19
N SER A 134 -8.50 20.95 -0.54
CA SER A 134 -7.20 21.20 -1.16
C SER A 134 -6.07 21.16 -0.11
N PRO A 135 -5.08 20.26 -0.27
CA PRO A 135 -3.97 20.12 0.64
C PRO A 135 -3.11 21.38 0.67
N ARG A 136 -2.54 21.64 1.84
CA ARG A 136 -1.60 22.73 2.08
C ARG A 136 -0.29 22.14 2.57
N ASP A 137 0.82 22.71 2.11
CA ASP A 137 2.12 22.40 2.71
C ASP A 137 2.18 22.98 4.13
N TRP A 138 2.61 22.17 5.07
CA TRP A 138 2.85 22.55 6.45
C TRP A 138 4.19 22.00 6.89
N HIS A 139 5.26 22.74 6.61
CA HIS A 139 6.64 22.35 6.91
C HIS A 139 7.06 21.05 6.19
N GLY A 140 6.70 20.90 4.90
CA GLY A 140 6.97 19.69 4.12
C GLY A 140 5.96 18.55 4.35
N MET A 141 5.09 18.67 5.36
CA MET A 141 3.99 17.75 5.60
C MET A 141 2.73 18.18 4.87
N GLY A 142 1.88 17.22 4.54
CA GLY A 142 0.56 17.50 3.99
C GLY A 142 -0.44 17.81 5.10
N LYS A 143 -1.12 18.96 5.00
CA LYS A 143 -2.21 19.33 5.91
C LYS A 143 -3.47 19.68 5.13
N ALA A 144 -4.57 19.02 5.43
CA ALA A 144 -5.85 19.26 4.76
C ALA A 144 -7.02 19.06 5.72
N ASP A 145 -8.11 19.80 5.48
CA ASP A 145 -9.37 19.60 6.19
C ASP A 145 -10.16 18.50 5.48
N ALA A 146 -10.67 17.54 6.24
CA ALA A 146 -11.59 16.52 5.76
C ALA A 146 -13.01 16.78 6.27
N THR A 147 -14.00 16.45 5.46
CA THR A 147 -15.43 16.56 5.79
C THR A 147 -16.16 15.26 5.45
N ASN A 148 -17.42 15.16 5.88
CA ASN A 148 -18.25 13.96 5.72
C ASN A 148 -17.65 12.71 6.37
N LEU A 149 -16.85 12.91 7.41
CA LEU A 149 -16.45 11.83 8.29
C LEU A 149 -17.57 11.57 9.30
N PRO A 150 -17.73 10.33 9.75
CA PRO A 150 -18.70 10.06 10.80
C PRO A 150 -18.32 10.82 12.08
N PRO A 151 -19.26 11.54 12.70
CA PRO A 151 -18.97 12.59 13.69
C PRO A 151 -18.50 12.06 15.05
N SER A 152 -17.81 12.93 15.79
CA SER A 152 -17.42 12.78 17.20
C SER A 152 -16.63 11.50 17.52
N ARG A 153 -15.82 11.02 16.59
CA ARG A 153 -14.99 9.84 16.80
C ARG A 153 -13.62 9.91 16.14
N GLU A 154 -12.71 9.10 16.67
CA GLU A 154 -11.47 8.78 15.97
C GLU A 154 -11.80 7.86 14.79
N VAL A 155 -11.35 8.27 13.61
CA VAL A 155 -11.61 7.58 12.34
C VAL A 155 -10.40 6.75 11.92
N ALA A 156 -9.20 7.24 12.21
CA ALA A 156 -7.94 6.62 11.81
C ALA A 156 -6.84 6.93 12.84
N PRO A 157 -6.09 5.94 13.32
CA PRO A 157 -4.91 6.17 14.15
C PRO A 157 -3.71 6.64 13.30
N PRO A 158 -2.64 7.18 13.93
CA PRO A 158 -1.37 7.42 13.27
C PRO A 158 -0.79 6.13 12.66
N GLY A 159 -0.09 6.25 11.53
CA GLY A 159 0.48 5.10 10.83
C GLY A 159 -0.51 4.32 9.96
N GLN A 160 -1.79 4.71 9.94
CA GLN A 160 -2.74 4.22 8.94
C GLN A 160 -2.56 4.98 7.62
N PHE A 161 -2.92 4.33 6.52
CA PHE A 161 -2.87 4.92 5.18
C PHE A 161 -4.22 5.46 4.75
N VAL A 162 -4.17 6.57 4.02
CA VAL A 162 -5.32 7.18 3.37
C VAL A 162 -5.04 7.37 1.89
N THR A 163 -6.05 7.10 1.05
CA THR A 163 -5.99 7.32 -0.39
C THR A 163 -6.91 8.46 -0.79
N VAL A 164 -6.39 9.40 -1.57
CA VAL A 164 -7.16 10.48 -2.17
C VAL A 164 -7.35 10.19 -3.65
N TYR A 165 -8.61 10.20 -4.09
CA TYR A 165 -8.98 10.10 -5.48
C TYR A 165 -9.34 11.48 -6.01
N SER A 166 -8.56 11.96 -6.97
CA SER A 166 -8.75 13.25 -7.64
C SER A 166 -9.03 13.04 -9.14
N GLY A 167 -9.34 14.14 -9.85
CA GLY A 167 -9.64 14.08 -11.30
C GLY A 167 -10.86 13.21 -11.65
N GLY A 168 -11.87 13.18 -10.78
CA GLY A 168 -13.07 12.35 -10.99
C GLY A 168 -12.84 10.86 -10.73
N GLY A 169 -11.81 10.48 -9.96
CA GLY A 169 -11.55 9.09 -9.60
C GLY A 169 -10.44 8.42 -10.39
N LEU A 170 -9.79 9.15 -11.31
CA LEU A 170 -8.76 8.62 -12.22
C LEU A 170 -7.35 8.65 -11.63
N VAL A 171 -7.11 9.57 -10.69
CA VAL A 171 -5.79 9.72 -10.04
C VAL A 171 -5.95 9.37 -8.57
N SER A 172 -5.30 8.28 -8.16
CA SER A 172 -5.28 7.83 -6.77
C SER A 172 -3.90 7.99 -6.18
N GLU A 173 -3.81 8.59 -5.00
CA GLU A 173 -2.56 8.68 -4.26
C GLU A 173 -2.77 8.24 -2.82
N THR A 174 -1.86 7.40 -2.32
CA THR A 174 -1.88 6.91 -0.94
C THR A 174 -0.75 7.55 -0.15
N ARG A 175 -1.03 7.97 1.09
CA ARG A 175 -0.05 8.51 2.05
C ARG A 175 -0.32 8.01 3.46
N MET A 176 0.73 7.96 4.27
CA MET A 176 0.65 7.63 5.69
C MET A 176 0.23 8.84 6.53
N LEU A 177 -0.63 8.61 7.52
CA LEU A 177 -1.00 9.58 8.53
C LEU A 177 0.08 9.74 9.61
N ILE A 178 0.40 10.99 9.94
CA ILE A 178 1.29 11.32 11.07
C ILE A 178 0.48 11.53 12.36
N GLN A 179 -0.75 12.03 12.24
CA GLN A 179 -1.64 12.33 13.35
C GLN A 179 -2.94 11.54 13.24
N PRO A 180 -3.62 11.24 14.36
CA PRO A 180 -4.92 10.60 14.30
C PRO A 180 -5.93 11.52 13.63
N ILE A 181 -6.82 10.96 12.81
CA ILE A 181 -7.98 11.68 12.28
C ILE A 181 -9.08 11.61 13.33
N LYS A 182 -9.33 12.75 14.00
CA LYS A 182 -10.43 12.90 14.95
C LYS A 182 -11.46 13.85 14.39
N SER A 183 -12.68 13.33 14.21
CA SER A 183 -13.83 14.09 13.72
C SER A 183 -14.50 14.86 14.85
N ASP A 184 -14.98 16.06 14.53
CA ASP A 184 -15.84 16.87 15.40
C ASP A 184 -17.32 16.47 15.25
N GLU A 185 -18.22 17.20 15.92
CA GLU A 185 -19.67 16.96 15.86
C GLU A 185 -20.27 17.13 14.45
N ALA A 186 -19.61 17.88 13.58
CA ALA A 186 -20.03 18.10 12.19
C ALA A 186 -19.42 17.07 11.22
N GLY A 187 -18.59 16.15 11.72
CA GLY A 187 -17.88 15.21 10.85
C GLY A 187 -16.72 15.85 10.08
N ALA A 188 -16.19 16.97 10.56
CA ALA A 188 -14.98 17.58 10.06
C ALA A 188 -13.76 17.12 10.87
N ALA A 189 -12.64 16.90 10.21
CA ALA A 189 -11.38 16.51 10.87
C ALA A 189 -10.18 17.13 10.17
N LEU A 190 -9.08 17.27 10.89
CA LEU A 190 -7.79 17.60 10.30
C LEU A 190 -7.07 16.32 9.86
N VAL A 191 -6.57 16.30 8.63
CA VAL A 191 -5.75 15.22 8.08
C VAL A 191 -4.32 15.73 7.92
N VAL A 192 -3.38 15.05 8.58
CA VAL A 192 -1.94 15.36 8.51
C VAL A 192 -1.17 14.15 8.02
N THR A 193 -0.44 14.33 6.93
CA THR A 193 0.26 13.27 6.18
C THR A 193 1.73 13.60 5.99
N GLU A 194 2.55 12.58 5.74
CA GLU A 194 4.00 12.74 5.59
C GLU A 194 4.45 13.67 4.47
N THR A 195 3.66 13.78 3.41
CA THR A 195 3.90 14.68 2.28
C THR A 195 2.56 15.21 1.78
N PRO A 196 2.50 16.45 1.27
CA PRO A 196 1.27 16.99 0.72
C PRO A 196 0.78 16.18 -0.47
N PHE A 197 -0.53 15.91 -0.49
CA PHE A 197 -1.19 15.49 -1.72
C PHE A 197 -1.17 16.64 -2.74
N PRO A 198 -1.07 16.36 -4.04
CA PRO A 198 -1.07 17.41 -5.06
C PRO A 198 -2.47 18.02 -5.27
N ALA A 199 -3.53 17.30 -4.92
CA ALA A 199 -4.91 17.75 -5.06
C ALA A 199 -5.81 17.17 -3.95
N GLY A 200 -6.91 17.88 -3.68
CA GLY A 200 -8.01 17.36 -2.87
C GLY A 200 -8.89 16.40 -3.67
N GLY A 201 -9.85 15.77 -3.00
CA GLY A 201 -10.72 14.81 -3.67
C GLY A 201 -11.47 13.91 -2.71
N SER A 202 -11.89 12.75 -3.21
CA SER A 202 -12.57 11.76 -2.39
C SER A 202 -11.55 11.02 -1.51
N LEU A 203 -11.86 10.89 -0.23
CA LEU A 203 -10.97 10.30 0.76
C LEU A 203 -11.40 8.87 1.08
N GLN A 204 -10.49 7.92 0.95
CA GLN A 204 -10.64 6.56 1.43
C GLN A 204 -9.65 6.31 2.56
N ILE A 205 -10.13 5.74 3.65
CA ILE A 205 -9.35 5.48 4.87
C ILE A 205 -9.21 3.96 5.02
N GLY A 206 -8.08 3.50 5.58
CA GLY A 206 -7.81 2.08 5.74
C GLY A 206 -7.35 1.41 4.45
N THR A 207 -6.78 2.18 3.53
CA THR A 207 -6.17 1.63 2.32
C THR A 207 -4.78 1.06 2.62
N ARG A 208 -4.13 0.53 1.58
CA ARG A 208 -2.78 0.00 1.66
C ARG A 208 -1.91 0.71 0.64
N GLU A 209 -0.64 0.92 0.96
CA GLU A 209 0.32 1.28 -0.06
C GLU A 209 0.60 0.06 -0.93
N THR A 210 0.78 0.32 -2.22
CA THR A 210 1.22 -0.69 -3.17
C THR A 210 2.41 -0.15 -3.94
N GLY A 211 3.29 -1.05 -4.35
CA GLY A 211 4.49 -0.70 -5.09
C GLY A 211 5.02 -1.89 -5.85
N ILE A 212 5.91 -1.62 -6.81
CA ILE A 212 6.62 -2.64 -7.55
C ILE A 212 8.03 -2.70 -6.98
N PHE A 213 8.45 -3.89 -6.58
CA PHE A 213 9.68 -4.09 -5.85
C PHE A 213 10.59 -5.13 -6.51
N LYS A 214 11.90 -4.87 -6.47
CA LYS A 214 12.91 -5.88 -6.76
C LYS A 214 13.51 -6.41 -5.47
N PRO A 215 13.85 -7.71 -5.40
CA PRO A 215 14.60 -8.24 -4.28
C PRO A 215 15.99 -7.60 -4.24
N GLU A 216 16.37 -7.06 -3.09
CA GLU A 216 17.70 -6.49 -2.86
C GLU A 216 18.74 -7.60 -2.74
N SER A 217 18.38 -8.68 -2.05
CA SER A 217 19.14 -9.91 -2.02
C SER A 217 18.20 -11.12 -2.06
N MET A 218 18.64 -12.20 -2.71
CA MET A 218 17.94 -13.47 -2.68
C MET A 218 18.36 -14.22 -1.41
N PRO A 219 17.45 -14.43 -0.44
CA PRO A 219 17.83 -15.07 0.80
C PRO A 219 18.16 -16.54 0.58
N ARG A 220 19.08 -17.04 1.42
CA ARG A 220 19.44 -18.46 1.41
C ARG A 220 18.47 -19.23 2.28
N TRP A 221 17.67 -20.05 1.62
CA TRP A 221 16.75 -20.99 2.25
C TRP A 221 17.53 -22.21 2.77
N GLN A 222 18.05 -22.11 3.99
CA GLN A 222 18.61 -23.24 4.72
C GLN A 222 17.53 -23.82 5.62
N ARG A 223 17.24 -25.11 5.45
CA ARG A 223 16.31 -25.86 6.29
C ARG A 223 17.05 -27.02 6.93
N GLY A 224 17.01 -27.10 8.26
CA GLY A 224 17.43 -28.30 8.98
C GLY A 224 16.47 -29.45 8.70
N LEU A 225 16.97 -30.68 8.58
CA LEU A 225 16.16 -31.86 8.23
C LEU A 225 14.97 -32.09 9.20
N GLU A 226 15.12 -31.70 10.46
CA GLU A 226 14.12 -31.90 11.52
C GLU A 226 13.36 -30.62 11.88
N ASP A 227 13.82 -29.46 11.40
CA ASP A 227 13.22 -28.19 11.78
C ASP A 227 11.93 -27.92 11.00
N ARG A 228 10.85 -27.74 11.75
CA ARG A 228 9.50 -27.42 11.27
C ARG A 228 9.18 -25.93 11.41
N GLY A 229 10.09 -25.09 11.90
CA GLY A 229 9.84 -23.67 12.18
C GLY A 229 10.77 -22.72 11.46
N PHE A 230 11.31 -23.09 10.30
CA PHE A 230 12.27 -22.23 9.61
C PHE A 230 11.58 -20.99 9.01
N GLN A 231 12.16 -19.83 9.26
CA GLN A 231 11.72 -18.54 8.77
C GLN A 231 12.76 -17.96 7.80
N VAL A 232 12.30 -17.21 6.82
CA VAL A 232 13.18 -16.55 5.85
C VAL A 232 12.80 -15.09 5.70
N THR A 233 13.79 -14.23 5.85
CA THR A 233 13.65 -12.78 5.62
C THR A 233 13.96 -12.46 4.16
N TRP A 234 13.05 -11.76 3.50
CA TRP A 234 13.24 -11.19 2.17
C TRP A 234 13.29 -9.68 2.27
N SER A 235 14.29 -9.07 1.64
CA SER A 235 14.41 -7.62 1.55
C SER A 235 14.19 -7.17 0.11
N PHE A 236 13.37 -6.16 -0.05
CA PHE A 236 12.86 -5.65 -1.31
C PHE A 236 13.09 -4.15 -1.40
N ARG A 237 13.38 -3.67 -2.60
CA ARG A 237 13.58 -2.26 -2.92
C ARG A 237 12.61 -1.83 -4.01
N GLU A 238 11.94 -0.70 -3.80
CA GLU A 238 11.00 -0.14 -4.76
C GLU A 238 11.71 0.27 -6.06
N ILE A 239 11.04 -0.03 -7.17
CA ILE A 239 11.41 0.41 -8.52
C ILE A 239 10.27 1.22 -9.12
N PHE A 240 10.61 2.23 -9.90
CA PHE A 240 9.62 3.06 -10.59
C PHE A 240 9.50 2.66 -12.06
N ALA A 241 8.34 2.95 -12.65
CA ALA A 241 8.07 2.60 -14.04
C ALA A 241 9.05 3.25 -15.03
N ASP A 242 9.49 4.48 -14.74
CA ASP A 242 10.47 5.23 -15.54
C ASP A 242 11.89 4.66 -15.46
N GLU A 243 12.20 3.84 -14.45
CA GLU A 243 13.49 3.16 -14.33
C GLU A 243 13.60 1.92 -15.23
N VAL A 244 12.46 1.43 -15.71
CA VAL A 244 12.36 0.22 -16.53
C VAL A 244 12.12 0.64 -17.97
N ARG A 245 13.09 0.38 -18.86
CA ARG A 245 12.97 0.69 -20.30
C ARG A 245 11.93 -0.15 -21.05
N GLN A 246 11.32 -1.13 -20.38
CA GLN A 246 10.36 -2.07 -20.95
C GLN A 246 9.00 -1.86 -20.31
N GLU A 247 7.94 -2.14 -21.07
CA GLU A 247 6.57 -2.18 -20.55
C GLU A 247 6.45 -3.12 -19.34
N LEU A 248 5.70 -2.69 -18.32
CA LEU A 248 5.40 -3.47 -17.13
C LEU A 248 4.15 -4.30 -17.38
N VAL A 249 4.27 -5.62 -17.29
CA VAL A 249 3.15 -6.55 -17.48
C VAL A 249 2.91 -7.30 -16.18
N GLU A 250 1.73 -7.14 -15.60
CA GLU A 250 1.34 -7.82 -14.36
C GLU A 250 0.90 -9.25 -14.63
N VAL A 251 1.44 -10.19 -13.86
CA VAL A 251 1.16 -11.62 -14.00
C VAL A 251 0.94 -12.22 -12.61
N ASN A 252 -0.18 -12.91 -12.42
CA ASN A 252 -0.42 -13.70 -11.22
C ASN A 252 -0.29 -15.21 -11.54
N PRO A 253 0.84 -15.85 -11.20
CA PRO A 253 1.06 -17.26 -11.48
C PRO A 253 0.45 -18.20 -10.42
N TRP A 254 -0.14 -17.67 -9.34
CA TRP A 254 -0.57 -18.45 -8.17
C TRP A 254 -2.03 -18.91 -8.24
N GLY A 255 -2.79 -18.49 -9.26
CA GLY A 255 -4.22 -18.76 -9.38
C GLY A 255 -5.10 -17.62 -8.82
N THR A 256 -6.38 -17.65 -9.16
CA THR A 256 -7.38 -16.65 -8.79
C THR A 256 -7.91 -16.87 -7.38
N THR A 257 -7.23 -16.30 -6.38
CA THR A 257 -7.85 -15.88 -5.11
C THR A 257 -6.94 -14.84 -4.46
N TRP A 258 -7.35 -13.58 -4.51
CA TRP A 258 -6.85 -12.52 -3.62
C TRP A 258 -7.91 -12.27 -2.56
N GLY A 259 -7.47 -12.15 -1.31
CA GLY A 259 -8.21 -11.56 -0.20
C GLY A 259 -7.41 -10.38 0.37
#